data_AF-A0A958AMQ1-F1
#
_entry.id   AF-A0A958AMQ1-F1
#
_cell.length_a   1.000
_cell.length_b   1.000
_cell.length_c   1.000
_cell.angle_alpha   90.00
_cell.angle_beta   90.00
_cell.angle_gamma   90.00
#
_symmetry.space_group_name_H-M   'P 1'
#
loop_
_entity.id
_entity.type
_entity.pdbx_description
1 polymer ?
#
loop_
_entity_poly.entity_id
_entity_poly.type
_entity_poly.pdbx_seq_one_letter_code
_entity_poly.pdbx_strand_id
1 'polypeptide(L)'
;RGYALAVDTRRTADAAASVLIDRFIGLSVFMLAAAVAACGMLIFGRPDGTHFAGQELFFMRVAALGSGGVTLLLTVIIAALLSRTLKRWVERLLARLPLSAKTLPIWQKLAVAFHAYRAQPAALVWTAVGSALIVVLTSINIWLIARALQPGAISMVEVLAINPIIVFALIVVPLAPGGLGIRQASFASLFLLIGAGFDLGKTVGLLQQAVGYLVSSPGGVLWLIGRRKRVRSSPQTPLAVESPPSS
;
A
#
# COMPACT_ATOMS: atom_id res chain seq x y z
N ARG A 1 4.98 8.91 14.98
CA ARG A 1 4.41 8.98 16.34
C ARG A 1 3.93 7.62 16.90
N GLY A 2 3.77 6.57 16.09
CA GLY A 2 3.35 5.23 16.59
C GLY A 2 4.43 4.37 17.25
N TYR A 3 5.72 4.57 16.95
CA TYR A 3 6.79 3.67 17.44
C TYR A 3 7.14 3.86 18.94
N ALA A 4 6.79 5.01 19.53
CA ALA A 4 7.11 5.33 20.93
C ALA A 4 6.00 4.95 21.92
N LEU A 5 4.78 4.64 21.46
CA LEU A 5 3.67 4.16 22.29
C LEU A 5 3.62 2.62 22.41
N ALA A 6 4.51 1.93 21.68
CA ALA A 6 4.50 0.48 21.49
C ALA A 6 5.27 -0.31 22.58
N VAL A 7 5.86 0.38 23.56
CA VAL A 7 6.74 -0.28 24.54
C VAL A 7 5.97 -0.78 25.79
N ASP A 8 4.73 -0.34 26.03
CA ASP A 8 3.88 -0.86 27.12
C ASP A 8 2.70 -1.70 26.58
N THR A 9 2.97 -3.01 26.52
CA THR A 9 2.15 -4.24 26.50
C THR A 9 0.61 -4.32 26.28
N ARG A 10 -0.11 -3.29 25.84
CA ARG A 10 -1.48 -3.45 25.25
C ARG A 10 -1.76 -2.61 24.00
N ARG A 11 -0.90 -1.64 23.65
CA ARG A 11 -1.09 -0.73 22.50
C ARG A 11 -0.49 -1.21 21.18
N THR A 12 0.35 -2.24 21.19
CA THR A 12 1.00 -2.77 19.99
C THR A 12 0.02 -3.48 19.06
N ALA A 13 -0.90 -4.26 19.62
CA ALA A 13 -1.94 -4.95 18.87
C ALA A 13 -2.89 -3.96 18.19
N ASP A 14 -3.31 -2.91 18.90
CA ASP A 14 -4.18 -1.85 18.35
C ASP A 14 -3.47 -1.02 17.27
N ALA A 15 -2.17 -0.72 17.46
CA ALA A 15 -1.38 -0.04 16.45
C ALA A 15 -1.17 -0.90 15.19
N ALA A 16 -0.89 -2.19 15.35
CA ALA A 16 -0.76 -3.13 14.24
C ALA A 16 -2.09 -3.30 13.48
N ALA A 17 -3.20 -3.38 14.21
CA ALA A 17 -4.54 -3.43 13.64
C ALA A 17 -4.86 -2.17 12.83
N SER A 18 -4.55 -0.98 13.36
CA SER A 18 -4.75 0.31 12.67
C SER A 18 -3.94 0.39 11.37
N VAL A 19 -2.67 0.00 11.40
CA VAL A 19 -1.84 -0.05 10.18
C VAL A 19 -2.40 -1.05 9.17
N LEU A 20 -2.85 -2.21 9.62
CA LEU A 20 -3.40 -3.23 8.74
C LEU A 20 -4.68 -2.73 8.05
N ILE A 21 -5.59 -2.10 8.79
CA ILE A 21 -6.81 -1.49 8.25
C ILE A 21 -6.46 -0.39 7.25
N ASP A 22 -5.50 0.47 7.58
CA ASP A 22 -5.01 1.53 6.70
C ASP A 22 -4.47 0.96 5.38
N ARG A 23 -3.68 -0.12 5.45
CA ARG A 23 -3.17 -0.82 4.26
C ARG A 23 -4.29 -1.46 3.44
N PHE A 24 -5.31 -2.05 4.07
CA PHE A 24 -6.44 -2.65 3.36
C PHE A 24 -7.27 -1.60 2.62
N ILE A 25 -7.67 -0.54 3.31
CA ILE A 25 -8.45 0.56 2.72
C ILE A 25 -7.63 1.24 1.63
N GLY A 26 -6.35 1.51 1.90
CA GLY A 26 -5.45 2.07 0.92
C GLY A 26 -5.35 1.20 -0.32
N LEU A 27 -5.12 -0.11 -0.17
CA LEU A 27 -5.05 -1.03 -1.29
C LEU A 27 -6.37 -1.06 -2.08
N SER A 28 -7.52 -1.03 -1.42
CA SER A 28 -8.83 -0.95 -2.08
C SER A 28 -8.96 0.30 -2.94
N VAL A 29 -8.56 1.47 -2.41
CA VAL A 29 -8.61 2.74 -3.15
C VAL A 29 -7.64 2.74 -4.33
N PHE A 30 -6.44 2.21 -4.13
CA PHE A 30 -5.44 2.02 -5.17
C PHE A 30 -5.98 1.15 -6.31
N MET A 31 -6.51 -0.02 -5.99
CA MET A 31 -7.04 -0.95 -6.99
C MET A 31 -8.28 -0.39 -7.69
N LEU A 32 -9.14 0.33 -6.97
CA LEU A 32 -10.30 1.01 -7.55
C LEU A 32 -9.86 2.08 -8.56
N ALA A 33 -8.84 2.87 -8.24
CA ALA A 33 -8.31 3.88 -9.15
C ALA A 33 -7.75 3.25 -10.43
N ALA A 34 -7.00 2.13 -10.32
CA ALA A 34 -6.54 1.40 -11.48
C ALA A 34 -7.69 0.83 -12.31
N ALA A 35 -8.72 0.27 -11.66
CA ALA A 35 -9.89 -0.27 -12.34
C ALA A 35 -10.67 0.81 -13.10
N VAL A 36 -10.93 1.96 -12.46
CA VAL A 36 -11.62 3.08 -13.10
C VAL A 36 -10.81 3.63 -14.26
N ALA A 37 -9.49 3.82 -14.10
CA ALA A 37 -8.63 4.32 -15.15
C ALA A 37 -8.54 3.33 -16.34
N ALA A 38 -8.34 2.04 -16.07
CA ALA A 38 -8.26 1.02 -17.11
C ALA A 38 -9.60 0.82 -17.85
N CYS A 39 -10.72 0.75 -17.13
CA CYS A 39 -12.06 0.69 -17.74
C CYS A 39 -12.37 1.96 -18.53
N GLY A 40 -12.05 3.14 -18.00
CA GLY A 40 -12.22 4.41 -18.70
C GLY A 40 -11.46 4.43 -20.03
N MET A 41 -10.19 3.99 -20.03
CA MET A 41 -9.39 3.90 -21.26
C MET A 41 -9.90 2.84 -22.24
N LEU A 42 -10.49 1.74 -21.77
CA LEU A 42 -11.11 0.74 -22.65
C LEU A 42 -12.40 1.25 -23.31
N ILE A 43 -13.18 2.08 -22.60
CA ILE A 43 -14.46 2.61 -23.08
C ILE A 43 -14.25 3.85 -23.97
N PHE A 44 -13.38 4.76 -23.54
CA PHE A 44 -13.20 6.08 -24.19
C PHE A 44 -11.94 6.16 -25.08
N GLY A 45 -11.07 5.15 -25.05
CA GLY A 45 -9.79 5.18 -25.77
C GLY A 45 -8.69 5.93 -25.02
N ARG A 46 -7.52 6.09 -25.65
CA ARG A 46 -6.44 6.90 -25.06
C ARG A 46 -6.79 8.39 -25.10
N PRO A 47 -6.31 9.18 -24.12
CA PRO A 47 -6.46 10.64 -24.15
C PRO A 47 -5.91 11.30 -25.42
N ASP A 48 -4.93 10.68 -26.07
CA ASP A 48 -4.29 11.18 -27.30
C ASP A 48 -5.08 10.84 -28.59
N GLY A 49 -6.27 10.24 -28.46
CA GLY A 49 -7.13 9.86 -29.59
C GLY A 49 -6.72 8.60 -30.33
N THR A 50 -5.64 7.93 -29.89
CA THR A 50 -5.21 6.65 -30.45
C THR A 50 -5.93 5.47 -29.79
N HIS A 51 -6.11 4.38 -30.54
CA HIS A 51 -6.70 3.15 -30.01
C HIS A 51 -5.60 2.15 -29.63
N PHE A 52 -5.84 1.40 -28.55
CA PHE A 52 -4.96 0.28 -28.18
C PHE A 52 -5.06 -0.82 -29.24
N ALA A 53 -3.91 -1.35 -29.67
CA ALA A 53 -3.82 -2.45 -30.62
C ALA A 53 -3.02 -3.63 -30.03
N GLY A 54 -3.38 -4.85 -30.44
CA GLY A 54 -2.64 -6.08 -30.12
C GLY A 54 -2.39 -6.29 -28.63
N GLN A 55 -1.12 -6.29 -28.24
CA GLN A 55 -0.66 -6.59 -26.89
C GLN A 55 -1.10 -5.53 -25.86
N GLU A 56 -1.14 -4.25 -26.23
CA GLU A 56 -1.54 -3.17 -25.32
C GLU A 56 -3.02 -3.28 -24.92
N LEU A 57 -3.88 -3.64 -25.89
CA LEU A 57 -5.30 -3.86 -25.64
C LEU A 57 -5.52 -5.07 -24.74
N PHE A 58 -4.78 -6.17 -24.97
CA PHE A 58 -4.83 -7.34 -24.10
C PHE A 58 -4.40 -6.98 -22.68
N PHE A 59 -3.30 -6.25 -22.52
CA PHE A 59 -2.85 -5.77 -21.23
C PHE A 59 -3.90 -4.90 -20.53
N MET A 60 -4.51 -3.93 -21.23
CA MET A 60 -5.58 -3.10 -20.65
C MET A 60 -6.79 -3.91 -20.18
N ARG A 61 -7.20 -4.95 -20.92
CA ARG A 61 -8.27 -5.85 -20.50
C ARG A 61 -7.91 -6.65 -19.25
N VAL A 62 -6.69 -7.19 -19.20
CA VAL A 62 -6.19 -7.91 -18.03
C VAL A 62 -6.03 -6.96 -16.83
N ALA A 63 -5.56 -5.74 -17.05
CA ALA A 63 -5.45 -4.71 -16.03
C ALA A 63 -6.83 -4.33 -15.47
N ALA A 64 -7.82 -4.08 -16.32
CA ALA A 64 -9.19 -3.77 -15.92
C ALA A 64 -9.86 -4.93 -15.15
N LEU A 65 -9.78 -6.16 -15.68
CA LEU A 65 -10.34 -7.33 -15.03
C LEU A 65 -9.61 -7.67 -13.72
N GLY A 66 -8.29 -7.60 -13.71
CA GLY A 66 -7.45 -7.89 -12.56
C GLY A 66 -7.66 -6.88 -11.43
N SER A 67 -7.52 -5.59 -11.72
CA SER A 67 -7.75 -4.52 -10.73
C SER A 67 -9.21 -4.45 -10.29
N GLY A 68 -10.17 -4.63 -11.20
CA GLY A 68 -11.59 -4.72 -10.88
C GLY A 68 -11.91 -5.91 -9.98
N GLY A 69 -11.37 -7.09 -10.30
CA GLY A 69 -11.52 -8.30 -9.51
C GLY A 69 -10.92 -8.17 -8.10
N VAL A 70 -9.72 -7.61 -7.97
CA VAL A 70 -9.10 -7.34 -6.66
C VAL A 70 -9.89 -6.29 -5.88
N THR A 71 -10.38 -5.23 -6.54
CA THR A 71 -11.22 -4.21 -5.90
C THR A 71 -12.51 -4.82 -5.36
N LEU A 72 -13.18 -5.65 -6.16
CA LEU A 72 -14.40 -6.34 -5.76
C LEU A 72 -14.12 -7.29 -4.58
N LEU A 73 -13.05 -8.07 -4.66
CA LEU A 73 -12.62 -8.95 -3.57
C LEU A 73 -12.38 -8.18 -2.27
N LEU A 74 -11.59 -7.11 -2.31
CA LEU A 74 -11.29 -6.30 -1.13
C LEU A 74 -12.55 -5.61 -0.57
N THR A 75 -13.44 -5.13 -1.44
CA THR A 75 -14.71 -4.52 -1.03
C THR A 75 -15.63 -5.54 -0.35
N VAL A 76 -15.73 -6.76 -0.90
CA VAL A 76 -16.48 -7.86 -0.28
C VAL A 76 -15.86 -8.23 1.07
N ILE A 77 -14.53 -8.29 1.18
CA ILE A 77 -13.85 -8.54 2.45
C ILE A 77 -14.18 -7.45 3.48
N ILE A 78 -14.05 -6.16 3.11
CA ILE A 78 -14.38 -5.04 4.00
C ILE A 78 -15.86 -5.09 4.41
N ALA A 79 -16.77 -5.28 3.46
CA ALA A 79 -18.20 -5.41 3.72
C ALA A 79 -18.51 -6.60 4.65
N ALA A 80 -17.80 -7.72 4.47
CA ALA A 80 -17.95 -8.91 5.30
C ALA A 80 -17.42 -8.71 6.72
N LEU A 81 -16.33 -7.96 6.88
CA LEU A 81 -15.79 -7.61 8.19
C LEU A 81 -16.68 -6.59 8.93
N LEU A 82 -17.33 -5.68 8.20
CA LEU A 82 -18.28 -4.72 8.76
C LEU A 82 -19.67 -5.32 9.04
N SER A 83 -20.14 -6.30 8.26
CA SER A 83 -21.48 -6.90 8.41
C SER A 83 -21.47 -8.14 9.29
N ARG A 84 -22.34 -8.18 10.33
CA ARG A 84 -22.47 -9.35 11.21
C ARG A 84 -22.99 -10.58 10.47
N THR A 85 -23.89 -10.38 9.52
CA THR A 85 -24.52 -11.46 8.74
C THR A 85 -23.52 -12.05 7.76
N LEU A 86 -22.82 -11.19 7.02
CA LEU A 86 -21.89 -11.59 5.98
C LEU A 86 -20.63 -12.24 6.57
N LYS A 87 -20.18 -11.79 7.76
CA LYS A 87 -19.15 -12.48 8.55
C LYS A 87 -19.48 -13.94 8.82
N ARG A 88 -20.71 -14.25 9.28
CA ARG A 88 -21.12 -15.64 9.56
C ARG A 88 -21.15 -16.50 8.29
N TRP A 89 -21.56 -15.92 7.16
CA TRP A 89 -21.52 -16.60 5.86
C TRP A 89 -20.09 -16.94 5.44
N VAL A 90 -19.16 -15.98 5.55
CA VAL A 90 -17.74 -16.19 5.23
C VAL A 90 -17.10 -17.23 6.16
N GLU A 91 -17.39 -17.19 7.47
CA GLU A 91 -16.89 -18.20 8.42
C GLU A 91 -17.37 -19.61 8.07
N ARG A 92 -18.64 -19.77 7.69
CA ARG A 92 -19.20 -21.05 7.24
C ARG A 92 -18.54 -21.54 5.95
N LEU A 93 -18.27 -20.64 5.00
CA LEU A 93 -17.61 -20.98 3.75
C LEU A 93 -16.14 -21.40 4.00
N LEU A 94 -15.40 -20.61 4.79
CA LEU A 94 -14.02 -20.91 5.16
C LEU A 94 -13.88 -22.21 5.96
N ALA A 95 -14.83 -22.52 6.84
CA ALA A 95 -14.84 -23.77 7.60
C ALA A 95 -14.99 -25.02 6.71
N ARG A 96 -15.59 -24.88 5.52
CA ARG A 96 -15.75 -25.97 4.55
C ARG A 96 -14.57 -26.15 3.60
N LEU A 97 -13.62 -25.21 3.58
CA LEU A 97 -12.45 -25.29 2.70
C LEU A 97 -11.36 -26.19 3.33
N PRO A 98 -10.57 -26.91 2.52
CA PRO A 98 -9.49 -27.79 3.01
C PRO A 98 -8.37 -27.03 3.74
N LEU A 99 -8.34 -25.69 3.62
CA LEU A 99 -7.39 -24.78 4.27
C LEU A 99 -8.00 -24.06 5.50
N SER A 100 -9.12 -24.56 6.03
CA SER A 100 -9.85 -23.95 7.15
C SER A 100 -8.97 -23.70 8.38
N ALA A 101 -8.07 -24.65 8.70
CA ALA A 101 -7.16 -24.55 9.84
C ALA A 101 -6.20 -23.34 9.77
N LYS A 102 -5.86 -22.85 8.58
CA LYS A 102 -4.99 -21.67 8.39
C LYS A 102 -5.75 -20.38 8.14
N THR A 103 -6.86 -20.45 7.41
CA THR A 103 -7.62 -19.26 6.97
C THR A 103 -8.53 -18.71 8.07
N LEU A 104 -9.15 -19.57 8.87
CA LEU A 104 -10.10 -19.18 9.91
C LEU A 104 -9.45 -18.31 11.02
N PRO A 105 -8.25 -18.63 11.54
CA PRO A 105 -7.58 -17.78 12.52
C PRO A 105 -7.19 -16.40 11.96
N ILE A 106 -6.79 -16.32 10.68
CA ILE A 106 -6.46 -15.06 10.01
C ILE A 106 -7.73 -14.20 9.89
N TRP A 107 -8.85 -14.81 9.48
CA TRP A 107 -10.14 -14.14 9.40
C TRP A 107 -10.61 -13.61 10.76
N GLN A 108 -10.46 -14.39 11.82
CA GLN A 108 -10.84 -13.96 13.18
C GLN A 108 -9.99 -12.76 13.64
N LYS A 109 -8.67 -12.77 13.40
CA LYS A 109 -7.79 -11.64 13.71
C LYS A 109 -8.18 -10.38 12.95
N LEU A 110 -8.46 -10.50 11.65
CA LEU A 110 -8.98 -9.41 10.81
C LEU A 110 -10.32 -8.89 11.36
N ALA A 111 -11.24 -9.78 11.70
CA ALA A 111 -12.56 -9.41 12.22
C ALA A 111 -12.47 -8.69 13.56
N VAL A 112 -11.57 -9.08 14.46
CA VAL A 112 -11.33 -8.38 15.72
C VAL A 112 -10.75 -6.97 15.46
N ALA A 113 -9.76 -6.86 14.58
CA ALA A 113 -9.17 -5.57 14.20
C ALA A 113 -10.22 -4.60 13.64
N PHE A 114 -11.05 -5.05 12.70
CA PHE A 114 -12.10 -4.22 12.10
C PHE A 114 -13.26 -3.94 13.07
N HIS A 115 -13.52 -4.80 14.05
CA HIS A 115 -14.59 -4.57 15.02
C HIS A 115 -14.34 -3.31 15.86
N ALA A 116 -13.08 -3.04 16.23
CA ALA A 116 -12.69 -1.83 16.96
C ALA A 116 -12.98 -0.53 16.18
N TYR A 117 -12.95 -0.58 14.85
CA TYR A 117 -13.16 0.57 13.97
C TYR A 117 -14.61 0.74 13.49
N ARG A 118 -15.48 -0.25 13.73
CA ARG A 118 -16.91 -0.20 13.34
C ARG A 118 -17.65 1.02 13.92
N ALA A 119 -17.22 1.51 15.08
CA ALA A 119 -17.82 2.68 15.74
C ALA A 119 -17.36 4.03 15.15
N GLN A 120 -16.40 4.04 14.23
CA GLN A 120 -15.79 5.26 13.68
C GLN A 120 -15.74 5.24 12.15
N PRO A 121 -16.90 5.30 11.44
CA PRO A 121 -16.93 5.30 9.98
C PRO A 121 -16.18 6.51 9.39
N ALA A 122 -16.15 7.64 10.09
CA ALA A 122 -15.41 8.82 9.68
C ALA A 122 -13.90 8.55 9.54
N ALA A 123 -13.30 7.73 10.41
CA ALA A 123 -11.89 7.37 10.32
C ALA A 123 -11.60 6.57 9.04
N LEU A 124 -12.49 5.66 8.65
CA LEU A 124 -12.38 4.88 7.41
C LEU A 124 -12.44 5.79 6.18
N VAL A 125 -13.34 6.78 6.19
CA VAL A 125 -13.46 7.76 5.10
C VAL A 125 -12.19 8.62 4.99
N TRP A 126 -11.66 9.12 6.12
CA TRP A 126 -10.42 9.90 6.09
C TRP A 126 -9.22 9.09 5.60
N THR A 127 -9.11 7.82 5.98
CA THR A 127 -8.10 6.92 5.42
C THR A 127 -8.29 6.70 3.92
N ALA A 128 -9.52 6.54 3.45
CA ALA A 128 -9.80 6.40 2.01
C ALA A 128 -9.44 7.67 1.24
N VAL A 129 -9.80 8.85 1.75
CA VAL A 129 -9.45 10.15 1.16
C VAL A 129 -7.94 10.35 1.15
N GLY A 130 -7.26 10.08 2.26
CA GLY A 130 -5.80 10.13 2.34
C GLY A 130 -5.14 9.19 1.33
N SER A 131 -5.67 7.99 1.18
CA SER A 131 -5.19 7.01 0.20
C SER A 131 -5.42 7.47 -1.24
N ALA A 132 -6.59 8.04 -1.54
CA ALA A 132 -6.89 8.61 -2.85
C ALA A 132 -5.93 9.75 -3.20
N LEU A 133 -5.66 10.62 -2.22
CA LEU A 133 -4.68 11.69 -2.38
C LEU A 133 -3.27 11.15 -2.65
N ILE A 134 -2.85 10.09 -1.94
CA ILE A 134 -1.56 9.44 -2.19
C ILE A 134 -1.52 8.85 -3.60
N VAL A 135 -2.56 8.15 -4.07
CA VAL A 135 -2.63 7.63 -5.44
C VAL A 135 -2.46 8.76 -6.45
N VAL A 136 -3.22 9.85 -6.30
CA VAL A 136 -3.17 10.98 -7.24
C VAL A 136 -1.80 11.63 -7.22
N LEU A 137 -1.27 11.98 -6.05
CA LEU A 137 0.04 12.64 -5.94
C LEU A 137 1.18 11.76 -6.46
N THR A 138 1.16 10.47 -6.17
CA THR A 138 2.18 9.54 -6.69
C THR A 138 2.07 9.37 -8.20
N SER A 139 0.85 9.32 -8.75
CA SER A 139 0.63 9.31 -10.20
C SER A 139 1.09 10.62 -10.86
N ILE A 140 0.81 11.79 -10.26
CA ILE A 140 1.29 13.08 -10.76
C ILE A 140 2.82 13.09 -10.79
N ASN A 141 3.46 12.64 -9.71
CA ASN A 141 4.91 12.57 -9.62
C ASN A 141 5.50 11.65 -10.71
N ILE A 142 4.93 10.46 -10.92
CA ILE A 142 5.36 9.54 -11.98
C ILE A 142 5.17 10.18 -13.37
N TRP A 143 4.02 10.80 -13.61
CA TRP A 143 3.71 11.44 -14.88
C TRP A 143 4.64 12.63 -15.17
N LEU A 144 4.97 13.45 -14.18
CA LEU A 144 5.91 14.56 -14.33
C LEU A 144 7.32 14.07 -14.68
N ILE A 145 7.79 13.00 -14.03
CA ILE A 145 9.09 12.39 -14.36
C ILE A 145 9.08 11.84 -15.79
N ALA A 146 8.05 11.09 -16.16
CA ALA A 146 7.93 10.53 -17.50
C ALA A 146 7.87 11.63 -18.58
N ARG A 147 7.08 12.69 -18.33
CA ARG A 147 6.94 13.85 -19.22
C ARG A 147 8.24 14.65 -19.35
N ALA A 148 9.04 14.73 -18.29
CA ALA A 148 10.34 15.39 -18.33
C ALA A 148 11.38 14.60 -19.14
N LEU A 149 11.31 13.27 -19.12
CA LEU A 149 12.19 12.40 -19.89
C LEU A 149 11.78 12.32 -21.37
N GLN A 150 10.49 12.10 -21.62
CA GLN A 150 9.95 11.94 -22.96
C GLN A 150 8.53 12.53 -23.02
N PRO A 151 8.40 13.79 -23.46
CA PRO A 151 7.10 14.45 -23.56
C PRO A 151 6.13 13.69 -24.46
N GLY A 152 4.89 13.49 -23.99
CA GLY A 152 3.85 12.79 -24.75
C GLY A 152 3.96 11.27 -24.79
N ALA A 153 4.94 10.67 -24.12
CA ALA A 153 5.09 9.21 -24.12
C ALA A 153 4.03 8.46 -23.28
N ILE A 154 3.49 9.12 -22.25
CA ILE A 154 2.44 8.55 -21.40
C ILE A 154 1.54 9.66 -20.83
N SER A 155 0.24 9.40 -20.85
CA SER A 155 -0.78 10.27 -20.28
C SER A 155 -0.95 10.05 -18.77
N MET A 156 -1.56 11.01 -18.09
CA MET A 156 -1.85 10.92 -16.65
C MET A 156 -2.80 9.76 -16.32
N VAL A 157 -3.75 9.46 -17.21
CA VAL A 157 -4.72 8.36 -17.03
C VAL A 157 -4.05 7.00 -17.15
N GLU A 158 -3.11 6.86 -18.10
CA GLU A 158 -2.29 5.65 -18.24
C GLU A 158 -1.44 5.41 -16.99
N VAL A 159 -0.83 6.48 -16.46
CA VAL A 159 -0.10 6.40 -15.18
C VAL A 159 -1.02 5.98 -14.03
N LEU A 160 -2.25 6.51 -13.97
CA LEU A 160 -3.23 6.16 -12.94
C LEU A 160 -3.69 4.69 -13.04
N ALA A 161 -3.67 4.08 -14.23
CA ALA A 161 -3.96 2.66 -14.42
C ALA A 161 -2.82 1.76 -13.96
N ILE A 162 -1.56 2.12 -14.26
CA ILE A 162 -0.40 1.26 -13.95
C ILE A 162 0.16 1.47 -12.54
N ASN A 163 0.14 2.69 -12.00
CA ASN A 163 0.77 3.01 -10.72
C ASN A 163 0.22 2.14 -9.56
N PRO A 164 -1.10 1.95 -9.41
CA PRO A 164 -1.59 1.09 -8.36
C PRO A 164 -1.19 -0.38 -8.55
N ILE A 165 -1.09 -0.86 -9.79
CA ILE A 165 -0.63 -2.22 -10.10
C ILE A 165 0.85 -2.37 -9.72
N ILE A 166 1.70 -1.36 -9.97
CA ILE A 166 3.09 -1.32 -9.51
C ILE A 166 3.13 -1.45 -7.98
N VAL A 167 2.33 -0.65 -7.26
CA VAL A 167 2.30 -0.68 -5.80
C VAL A 167 1.82 -2.04 -5.28
N PHE A 168 0.80 -2.64 -5.90
CA PHE A 168 0.34 -3.97 -5.57
C PHE A 168 1.42 -5.03 -5.78
N ALA A 169 2.13 -5.01 -6.92
CA ALA A 169 3.22 -5.94 -7.20
C ALA A 169 4.34 -5.84 -6.15
N LEU A 170 4.69 -4.63 -5.71
CA LEU A 170 5.71 -4.42 -4.67
C LEU A 170 5.30 -4.93 -3.29
N ILE A 171 4.00 -5.00 -3.00
CA ILE A 171 3.48 -5.57 -1.76
C ILE A 171 3.48 -7.10 -1.82
N VAL A 172 3.12 -7.67 -2.97
CA VAL A 172 2.96 -9.13 -3.14
C VAL A 172 4.30 -9.85 -3.32
N VAL A 173 5.33 -9.18 -3.83
CA VAL A 173 6.64 -9.78 -4.12
C VAL A 173 7.69 -9.33 -3.09
N PRO A 174 7.83 -10.00 -1.94
CA PRO A 174 8.81 -9.65 -0.90
C PRO A 174 10.20 -10.27 -1.21
N LEU A 175 10.74 -10.04 -2.41
CA LEU A 175 11.96 -10.74 -2.85
C LEU A 175 13.28 -9.94 -2.69
N ALA A 176 13.26 -8.65 -2.29
CA ALA A 176 14.50 -7.86 -2.17
C ALA A 176 14.50 -6.85 -1.01
N PRO A 177 15.63 -6.70 -0.27
CA PRO A 177 15.80 -5.62 0.71
C PRO A 177 15.72 -4.26 0.00
N GLY A 178 14.71 -3.46 0.36
CA GLY A 178 14.45 -2.15 -0.24
C GLY A 178 13.77 -2.16 -1.62
N GLY A 179 13.35 -3.32 -2.14
CA GLY A 179 12.67 -3.44 -3.43
C GLY A 179 13.56 -3.15 -4.65
N LEU A 180 14.88 -3.19 -4.48
CA LEU A 180 15.86 -3.00 -5.55
C LEU A 180 15.68 -4.08 -6.63
N GLY A 181 15.60 -3.65 -7.89
CA GLY A 181 15.30 -4.50 -9.03
C GLY A 181 13.80 -4.69 -9.27
N ILE A 182 13.01 -5.00 -8.23
CA ILE A 182 11.57 -5.24 -8.36
C ILE A 182 10.84 -3.96 -8.79
N ARG A 183 11.14 -2.82 -8.17
CA ARG A 183 10.53 -1.54 -8.57
C ARG A 183 10.86 -1.23 -10.03
N GLN A 184 12.13 -1.29 -10.40
CA GLN A 184 12.57 -0.98 -11.77
C GLN A 184 11.94 -1.95 -12.77
N ALA A 185 11.86 -3.24 -12.45
CA ALA A 185 11.21 -4.23 -13.29
C ALA A 185 9.70 -3.98 -13.41
N SER A 186 8.99 -3.67 -12.32
CA SER A 186 7.56 -3.36 -12.37
C SER A 186 7.28 -2.13 -13.23
N PHE A 187 8.07 -1.05 -13.08
CA PHE A 187 7.93 0.13 -13.93
C PHE A 187 8.29 -0.19 -15.39
N ALA A 188 9.42 -0.84 -15.67
CA ALA A 188 9.85 -1.16 -17.02
C ALA A 188 8.84 -2.06 -17.76
N SER A 189 8.36 -3.12 -17.11
CA SER A 189 7.39 -4.04 -17.68
C SER A 189 6.03 -3.36 -17.92
N LEU A 190 5.51 -2.59 -16.97
CA LEU A 190 4.19 -1.98 -17.13
C LEU A 190 4.21 -0.81 -18.12
N PHE A 191 5.31 -0.06 -18.23
CA PHE A 191 5.48 0.93 -19.29
C PHE A 191 5.63 0.27 -20.67
N LEU A 192 6.33 -0.86 -20.77
CA LEU A 192 6.38 -1.63 -22.01
C LEU A 192 5.00 -2.14 -22.42
N LEU A 193 4.24 -2.69 -21.47
CA LEU A 193 2.91 -3.25 -21.73
C LEU A 193 1.85 -2.20 -22.10
N ILE A 194 2.03 -0.96 -21.64
CA ILE A 194 1.17 0.17 -22.03
C ILE A 194 1.69 0.93 -23.26
N GLY A 195 2.74 0.46 -23.92
CA GLY A 195 3.28 1.08 -25.15
C GLY A 195 4.22 2.26 -24.95
N ALA A 196 4.46 2.70 -23.72
CA ALA A 196 5.34 3.84 -23.41
C ALA A 196 6.85 3.50 -23.51
N GLY A 197 7.20 2.20 -23.53
CA GLY A 197 8.56 1.72 -23.75
C GLY A 197 9.30 1.28 -22.48
N PHE A 198 10.12 0.24 -22.63
CA PHE A 198 10.83 -0.40 -21.52
C PHE A 198 11.88 0.53 -20.87
N ASP A 199 12.68 1.23 -21.68
CA ASP A 199 13.76 2.10 -21.19
C ASP A 199 13.24 3.32 -20.44
N LEU A 200 12.11 3.89 -20.89
CA LEU A 200 11.41 4.96 -20.19
C LEU A 200 10.96 4.47 -18.81
N GLY A 201 10.26 3.33 -18.75
CA GLY A 201 9.80 2.76 -17.49
C GLY A 201 10.95 2.45 -16.52
N LYS A 202 12.04 1.87 -17.01
CA LYS A 202 13.24 1.59 -16.19
C LYS A 202 13.82 2.87 -15.60
N THR A 203 13.96 3.92 -16.41
CA THR A 203 14.49 5.23 -15.99
C THR A 203 13.57 5.91 -14.98
N VAL A 204 12.26 5.91 -15.23
CA VAL A 204 11.25 6.44 -14.29
C VAL A 204 11.31 5.71 -12.94
N GLY A 205 11.42 4.38 -12.96
CA GLY A 205 11.55 3.58 -11.74
C GLY A 205 12.81 3.89 -10.93
N LEU A 206 13.94 4.16 -11.61
CA LEU A 206 15.19 4.60 -10.98
C LEU A 206 15.06 6.00 -10.35
N LEU A 207 14.48 6.95 -11.08
CA LEU A 207 14.27 8.30 -10.56
C LEU A 207 13.28 8.33 -9.40
N GLN A 208 12.20 7.55 -9.46
CA GLN A 208 11.29 7.36 -8.33
C GLN A 208 12.01 6.84 -7.08
N GLN A 209 12.94 5.90 -7.26
CA GLN A 209 13.74 5.38 -6.16
C GLN A 209 14.68 6.46 -5.58
N ALA A 210 15.34 7.23 -6.44
CA ALA A 210 16.21 8.33 -6.03
C ALA A 210 15.44 9.42 -5.28
N VAL A 211 14.28 9.86 -5.81
CA VAL A 211 13.37 10.80 -5.14
C VAL A 211 12.93 10.24 -3.78
N GLY A 212 12.57 8.95 -3.72
CA GLY A 212 12.23 8.29 -2.47
C GLY A 212 13.35 8.37 -1.42
N TYR A 213 14.61 8.15 -1.83
CA TYR A 213 15.77 8.27 -0.93
C TYR A 213 16.04 9.71 -0.51
N LEU A 214 15.95 10.67 -1.43
CA LEU A 214 16.15 12.09 -1.15
C LEU A 214 15.10 12.61 -0.15
N VAL A 215 13.82 12.29 -0.36
CA VAL A 215 12.72 12.69 0.52
C VAL A 215 12.78 11.97 1.88
N SER A 216 13.33 10.75 1.93
CA SER A 216 13.50 10.01 3.19
C SER A 216 14.71 10.48 4.02
N SER A 217 15.68 11.15 3.38
CA SER A 217 16.91 11.59 4.04
C SER A 217 16.71 12.54 5.23
N PRO A 218 15.83 13.56 5.20
CA PRO A 218 15.65 14.48 6.33
C PRO A 218 15.03 13.78 7.53
N GLY A 219 14.11 12.83 7.29
CA GLY A 219 13.51 11.99 8.33
C GLY A 219 14.55 11.12 9.04
N GLY A 220 15.49 10.55 8.28
CA GLY A 220 16.62 9.78 8.84
C GLY A 220 17.57 10.64 9.68
N VAL A 221 17.90 11.84 9.20
CA VAL A 221 18.76 12.79 9.91
C VAL A 221 18.11 13.26 11.22
N LEU A 222 16.83 13.64 11.20
CA LEU A 222 16.09 14.03 12.41
C LEU A 222 15.99 12.89 13.43
N TRP A 223 15.86 11.64 12.97
CA TRP A 223 15.85 10.47 13.85
C TRP A 223 17.20 10.26 14.55
N LEU A 224 18.31 10.38 13.83
CA LEU A 224 19.66 10.27 14.40
C LEU A 224 19.91 11.36 15.47
N ILE A 225 19.47 12.59 15.20
CA ILE A 225 19.60 13.72 16.13
C ILE A 225 18.73 13.49 17.38
N GLY A 226 17.49 13.02 17.22
CA GLY A 226 16.58 12.73 18.34
C GLY A 226 17.06 11.60 19.25
N ARG A 227 17.69 10.56 18.68
CA ARG A 227 18.30 9.46 19.46
C ARG A 227 19.45 9.93 20.35
N ARG A 228 20.33 10.80 19.85
CA ARG A 228 21.46 11.35 20.62
C ARG A 228 21.00 12.13 21.85
N LYS A 229 19.85 12.82 21.78
CA LYS A 229 19.28 13.55 22.94
C LYS A 229 18.74 12.60 24.02
N ARG A 230 18.06 11.51 23.64
CA ARG A 230 17.52 10.54 24.62
C ARG A 230 18.61 9.81 25.40
N VAL A 231 19.70 9.42 24.74
CA VAL A 231 20.82 8.71 25.40
C VAL A 231 21.51 9.57 26.46
N ARG A 232 21.57 10.90 26.26
CA ARG A 232 22.14 11.84 27.24
C ARG A 232 21.23 12.14 28.43
N SER A 233 19.95 11.74 28.38
CA SER A 233 18.95 12.12 29.37
C SER A 233 18.64 11.03 30.39
N SER A 234 19.31 9.88 30.37
CA SER A 234 19.14 8.84 31.41
C SER A 234 20.04 9.18 32.60
N PRO A 235 19.50 9.65 33.75
CA PRO A 235 20.30 9.76 34.96
C PRO A 235 20.62 8.35 35.42
N GLN A 236 21.90 8.06 35.66
CA GLN A 236 22.29 6.86 36.39
C GLN A 236 21.69 6.95 37.79
N THR A 237 20.66 6.16 38.08
CA THR A 237 20.20 5.95 39.46
C THR A 237 21.35 5.27 40.21
N PRO A 238 21.95 5.88 41.25
CA PRO A 238 22.98 5.22 42.04
C PRO A 238 22.34 4.02 42.74
N LEU A 239 22.95 2.85 42.59
CA LEU A 239 22.59 1.65 43.34
C LEU A 239 22.79 1.95 44.84
N ALA A 240 21.69 2.13 45.57
CA ALA A 240 21.71 2.09 47.02
C ALA A 240 22.03 0.65 47.43
N VAL A 241 23.27 0.45 47.90
CA VAL A 241 23.71 -0.79 48.54
C VAL A 241 23.02 -0.84 49.91
N GLU A 242 21.91 -1.57 49.99
CA GLU A 242 21.26 -1.89 51.25
C GLU A 242 22.01 -3.09 51.88
N SER A 243 22.73 -2.82 52.98
CA SER A 243 23.44 -3.81 53.78
C SER A 243 22.48 -4.77 54.50
N PRO A 244 22.82 -6.06 54.68
CA PRO A 244 21.94 -7.01 55.33
C PRO A 244 21.82 -6.73 56.85
N PRO A 245 20.67 -7.03 57.48
CA PRO A 245 20.47 -6.80 58.90
C PRO A 245 21.30 -7.77 59.74
N SER A 246 22.05 -7.20 60.69
CA SER A 246 22.62 -7.92 61.83
C SER A 246 21.53 -8.19 62.87
N SER A 247 21.58 -9.41 63.43
CA SER A 247 20.87 -9.98 64.59
C SER A 247 19.36 -10.18 64.47
#